data_AF-A0A1J3DHY5-F1
#
_entry.id   AF-A0A1J3DHY5-F1
#
_cell.length_a   1.000
_cell.length_b   1.000
_cell.length_c   1.000
_cell.angle_alpha   90.00
_cell.angle_beta   90.00
_cell.angle_gamma   90.00
#
_symmetry.space_group_name_H-M   'P 1'
#
loop_
_entity.id
_entity.type
_entity.pdbx_description
1 polymer ?
#
loop_
_entity_poly.entity_id
_entity_poly.type
_entity_poly.pdbx_seq_one_letter_code
_entity_poly.pdbx_strand_id
1 'polypeptide(L)'
;MREYEEFKIRINALVSKAQKVPEEGWVMQDGTPWPGNNTRDHPGMIQESEIRNIGAGFHVFLGQNGGLDAEGNELPRLVYVSREKRPGFQHHKKAGAMNALVRVSAVLTNGPFLLNLDCDHYINNSKALREAM
;
A
#
# COMPACT_ATOMS: atom_id res chain seq x y z
N MET A 1 6.07 -21.94 -9.67
CA MET A 1 6.57 -21.07 -10.77
C MET A 1 5.44 -20.48 -11.61
N ARG A 2 4.47 -21.28 -12.08
CA ARG A 2 3.36 -20.78 -12.93
C ARG A 2 2.58 -19.61 -12.34
N GLU A 3 2.13 -19.71 -11.08
CA GLU A 3 1.34 -18.67 -10.42
C GLU A 3 2.08 -17.34 -10.28
N TYR A 4 3.39 -17.38 -10.02
CA TYR A 4 4.23 -16.19 -9.94
C TYR A 4 4.37 -15.52 -11.31
N GLU A 5 4.54 -16.30 -12.39
CA GLU A 5 4.59 -15.73 -13.74
C GLU A 5 3.24 -15.11 -14.14
N GLU A 6 2.12 -15.76 -13.82
CA GLU A 6 0.78 -15.20 -14.03
C GLU A 6 0.56 -13.92 -13.21
N PHE A 7 1.09 -13.85 -11.99
CA PHE A 7 1.12 -12.62 -11.19
C PHE A 7 1.94 -11.52 -11.86
N LYS A 8 3.16 -11.84 -12.30
CA LYS A 8 4.05 -10.90 -12.99
C LYS A 8 3.42 -10.32 -14.26
N ILE A 9 2.74 -11.15 -15.05
CA ILE A 9 2.00 -10.72 -16.25
C ILE A 9 0.90 -9.72 -15.88
N ARG A 10 0.11 -9.99 -14.84
CA ARG A 10 -0.96 -9.08 -14.37
C ARG A 10 -0.41 -7.73 -13.91
N ILE A 11 0.68 -7.73 -13.14
CA ILE A 11 1.34 -6.50 -12.70
C ILE A 11 1.86 -5.71 -13.90
N ASN A 12 2.52 -6.36 -14.86
CA ASN A 12 3.02 -5.70 -16.07
C ASN A 12 1.90 -5.09 -16.92
N ALA A 13 0.74 -5.75 -16.99
CA ALA A 13 -0.44 -5.19 -17.67
C ALA A 13 -0.94 -3.91 -16.99
N LEU A 14 -0.96 -3.86 -15.65
CA LEU A 14 -1.32 -2.66 -14.90
C LEU A 14 -0.31 -1.52 -15.12
N VAL A 15 0.99 -1.84 -15.09
CA VAL A 15 2.06 -0.87 -15.39
C VAL A 15 1.92 -0.30 -16.79
N SER A 16 1.67 -1.16 -17.79
CA SER A 16 1.47 -0.73 -19.17
C SER A 16 0.25 0.17 -19.32
N LYS A 17 -0.88 -0.18 -18.68
CA LYS A 17 -2.08 0.66 -18.65
C LYS A 17 -1.82 2.02 -18.00
N ALA A 18 -1.03 2.06 -16.93
CA ALA A 18 -0.72 3.27 -16.18
C ALA A 18 0.14 4.30 -16.96
N GLN A 19 0.81 3.89 -18.04
CA GLN A 19 1.62 4.80 -18.87
C GLN A 19 0.79 5.87 -19.60
N LYS A 20 -0.49 5.58 -19.86
CA LYS A 20 -1.41 6.52 -20.52
C LYS A 20 -2.41 7.04 -19.50
N VAL A 21 -2.20 8.28 -19.05
CA VAL A 21 -3.13 8.96 -18.14
C VAL A 21 -4.41 9.31 -18.90
N PRO A 22 -5.60 8.89 -18.45
CA PRO A 22 -6.86 9.28 -19.07
C PRO A 22 -7.08 10.80 -18.97
N GLU A 23 -7.70 11.41 -19.99
CA GLU A 23 -7.99 12.85 -20.00
C GLU A 23 -8.94 13.26 -18.86
N GLU A 24 -9.93 12.42 -18.56
CA GLU A 24 -10.88 12.63 -17.47
C GLU A 24 -10.33 12.23 -16.08
N GLY A 25 -9.07 11.79 -16.03
CA GLY A 25 -8.42 11.29 -14.82
C GLY A 25 -8.68 9.80 -14.54
N TRP A 26 -8.05 9.30 -13.49
CA TRP A 26 -8.21 7.92 -13.06
C TRP A 26 -9.57 7.73 -12.38
N VAL A 27 -10.14 6.55 -12.63
CA VAL A 27 -11.42 6.11 -12.05
C VAL A 27 -11.17 4.75 -11.37
N MET A 28 -11.76 4.58 -10.19
CA MET A 28 -11.76 3.36 -9.40
C MET A 28 -12.59 2.27 -10.07
N GLN A 29 -12.47 1.03 -9.61
CA GLN A 29 -13.27 -0.08 -10.16
C GLN A 29 -14.78 0.07 -9.90
N ASP A 30 -15.15 0.78 -8.84
CA ASP A 30 -16.55 1.08 -8.50
C ASP A 30 -17.12 2.28 -9.29
N GLY A 31 -16.35 2.85 -10.23
CA GLY A 31 -16.76 3.99 -11.05
C GLY A 31 -16.55 5.35 -10.39
N THR A 32 -16.05 5.41 -9.15
CA THR A 32 -15.76 6.68 -8.49
C THR A 32 -14.46 7.32 -9.00
N PRO A 33 -14.36 8.66 -9.11
CA PRO A 33 -13.11 9.32 -9.48
C PRO A 33 -12.02 9.03 -8.43
N TRP A 34 -10.79 8.78 -8.89
CA TRP A 34 -9.65 8.62 -8.00
C TRP A 34 -9.37 9.92 -7.21
N PRO A 35 -9.37 9.88 -5.86
CA PRO A 35 -9.19 11.10 -5.06
C PRO A 35 -7.83 11.79 -5.27
N GLY A 36 -6.83 11.04 -5.73
CA GLY A 36 -5.47 11.53 -5.98
C GLY A 36 -5.21 12.01 -7.42
N ASN A 37 -6.25 12.31 -8.22
CA ASN A 37 -6.07 12.77 -9.61
C ASN A 37 -5.24 14.06 -9.71
N ASN A 38 -5.37 14.97 -8.74
CA ASN A 38 -4.50 16.14 -8.64
C ASN A 38 -3.37 15.90 -7.63
N THR A 39 -2.14 15.72 -8.13
CA THR A 39 -0.97 15.42 -7.28
C THR A 39 -0.54 16.55 -6.33
N ARG A 40 -1.04 17.77 -6.54
CA ARG A 40 -0.76 18.95 -5.72
C ARG A 40 -1.90 19.30 -4.74
N ASP A 41 -3.08 18.73 -4.96
CA ASP A 41 -4.28 19.00 -4.17
C ASP A 41 -5.15 17.73 -4.08
N HIS A 42 -4.95 16.95 -3.03
CA HIS A 42 -5.73 15.74 -2.77
C HIS A 42 -5.85 15.46 -1.28
N PRO A 43 -6.97 14.87 -0.83
CA PRO A 43 -7.13 14.45 0.56
C PRO A 43 -6.14 13.35 0.94
N GLY A 44 -5.91 13.21 2.25
CA GLY A 44 -5.24 12.02 2.78
C GLY A 44 -6.09 10.78 2.56
N MET A 45 -5.46 9.65 2.29
CA MET A 45 -6.13 8.37 2.10
C MET A 45 -5.48 7.36 3.03
N ILE A 46 -6.28 6.70 3.86
CA ILE A 46 -5.85 5.54 4.63
C ILE A 46 -6.73 4.41 4.16
N GLN A 47 -6.13 3.39 3.55
CA GLN A 47 -6.83 2.20 3.12
C GLN A 47 -6.35 1.04 3.97
N GLU A 48 -7.19 0.67 4.93
CA GLU A 48 -7.21 -0.65 5.55
C GLU A 48 -8.14 -1.48 4.68
N SER A 49 -7.58 -2.38 3.88
CA SER A 49 -8.34 -3.04 2.81
C SER A 49 -9.35 -4.04 3.35
N GLU A 50 -10.58 -4.04 2.85
CA GLU A 50 -11.49 -5.17 2.97
C GLU A 50 -11.22 -6.17 1.84
N ILE A 51 -11.03 -7.46 2.15
CA ILE A 51 -10.99 -8.52 1.13
C ILE A 51 -12.42 -8.73 0.63
N ARG A 52 -12.81 -8.07 -0.46
CA ARG A 52 -14.01 -8.47 -1.20
C ARG A 52 -13.60 -9.42 -2.33
N ASN A 53 -14.10 -10.64 -2.27
CA ASN A 53 -13.94 -11.67 -3.29
C ASN A 53 -14.53 -11.17 -4.61
N ILE A 54 -13.70 -10.64 -5.50
CA ILE A 54 -14.03 -10.45 -6.92
C ILE A 54 -13.13 -11.43 -7.67
N GLY A 55 -13.75 -12.40 -8.35
CA GLY A 55 -13.17 -13.57 -9.01
C GLY A 55 -11.67 -13.58 -9.34
N ALA A 56 -11.03 -14.69 -8.95
CA ALA A 56 -9.80 -15.26 -9.51
C ALA A 56 -8.72 -14.25 -9.95
N GLY A 57 -8.05 -13.61 -8.98
CA GLY A 57 -6.88 -12.81 -9.34
C GLY A 57 -6.26 -11.97 -8.24
N PHE A 58 -5.70 -12.59 -7.20
CA PHE A 58 -4.74 -12.07 -6.20
C PHE A 58 -4.74 -10.54 -5.93
N HIS A 59 -5.27 -10.17 -4.76
CA HIS A 59 -5.15 -8.86 -4.13
C HIS A 59 -4.10 -8.94 -3.01
N VAL A 60 -3.10 -8.05 -2.97
CA VAL A 60 -2.20 -7.93 -1.80
C VAL A 60 -2.71 -6.80 -0.93
N PHE A 61 -3.77 -7.05 -0.18
CA PHE A 61 -4.16 -6.16 0.92
C PHE A 61 -4.84 -6.96 2.03
N LEU A 62 -4.39 -6.76 3.27
CA LEU A 62 -4.69 -7.61 4.42
C LEU A 62 -5.71 -6.86 5.29
N GLY A 63 -6.86 -7.51 5.52
CA GLY A 63 -8.09 -7.07 6.21
C GLY A 63 -7.92 -6.28 7.51
N GLN A 64 -9.05 -5.80 8.06
CA GLN A 64 -9.17 -5.33 9.46
C GLN A 64 -8.60 -6.32 10.50
N ASN A 65 -8.53 -7.61 10.16
CA ASN A 65 -7.94 -8.69 10.98
C ASN A 65 -6.69 -9.34 10.35
N GLY A 66 -6.12 -8.77 9.29
CA GLY A 66 -5.24 -9.53 8.40
C GLY A 66 -6.05 -10.47 7.49
N GLY A 67 -5.51 -10.81 6.33
CA GLY A 67 -6.06 -11.93 5.55
C GLY A 67 -5.73 -13.25 6.23
N LEU A 68 -6.44 -14.33 5.91
CA LEU A 68 -5.99 -15.68 6.25
C LEU A 68 -5.14 -16.23 5.10
N ASP A 69 -4.12 -17.01 5.42
CA ASP A 69 -3.41 -17.81 4.44
C ASP A 69 -4.25 -19.04 4.00
N ALA A 70 -3.70 -19.84 3.09
CA ALA A 70 -4.38 -21.03 2.58
C ALA A 70 -4.62 -22.11 3.67
N GLU A 71 -3.92 -22.05 4.78
CA GLU A 71 -4.01 -22.96 5.93
C GLU A 71 -4.91 -22.39 7.05
N GLY A 72 -5.40 -21.16 6.89
CA GLY A 72 -6.26 -20.49 7.86
C GLY A 72 -5.51 -19.70 8.93
N ASN A 73 -4.20 -19.48 8.79
CA ASN A 73 -3.43 -18.67 9.73
C ASN A 73 -3.55 -17.18 9.40
N GLU A 74 -3.53 -16.33 10.43
CA GLU A 74 -3.56 -14.88 10.26
C GLU A 74 -2.27 -14.34 9.62
N LEU A 75 -2.44 -13.54 8.57
CA LEU A 75 -1.36 -12.79 7.95
C LEU A 75 -1.21 -11.41 8.59
N PRO A 76 0.01 -10.82 8.59
CA PRO A 76 0.24 -9.47 9.11
C PRO A 76 -0.66 -8.42 8.44
N ARG A 77 -0.98 -7.31 9.11
CA ARG A 77 -1.76 -6.24 8.46
C ARG A 77 -0.89 -5.39 7.55
N LEU A 78 -1.43 -4.98 6.40
CA LEU A 78 -0.78 -4.05 5.47
C LEU A 78 -1.66 -2.82 5.32
N VAL A 79 -1.17 -1.67 5.76
CA VAL A 79 -1.90 -0.39 5.72
C VAL A 79 -1.30 0.50 4.64
N TYR A 80 -2.11 0.91 3.67
CA TYR A 80 -1.73 1.93 2.69
C TYR A 80 -2.06 3.32 3.23
N VAL A 81 -1.07 4.22 3.20
CA VAL A 81 -1.22 5.61 3.64
C VAL A 81 -0.74 6.56 2.55
N SER A 82 -1.65 7.41 2.06
CA SER A 82 -1.33 8.61 1.29
C SER A 82 -1.58 9.84 2.14
N ARG A 83 -0.65 10.79 2.11
CA ARG A 83 -0.77 12.05 2.85
C ARG A 83 -1.60 13.06 2.07
N GLU A 84 -2.35 13.88 2.80
CA GLU A 84 -2.96 15.07 2.21
C GLU A 84 -1.89 16.02 1.66
N LYS A 85 -2.20 16.61 0.49
CA LYS A 85 -1.42 17.71 -0.08
C LYS A 85 -2.34 18.84 -0.47
N ARG A 86 -1.89 20.06 -0.23
CA ARG A 86 -2.59 21.31 -0.57
C ARG A 86 -1.59 22.31 -1.16
N PRO A 87 -1.98 23.11 -2.15
CA PRO A 87 -1.13 24.19 -2.67
C PRO A 87 -0.71 25.14 -1.55
N GLY A 88 0.55 25.58 -1.56
CA GLY A 88 1.09 26.51 -0.56
C GLY A 88 1.67 25.85 0.70
N PHE A 89 1.56 24.53 0.86
CA PHE A 89 2.11 23.81 2.01
C PHE A 89 3.40 23.05 1.65
N GLN A 90 4.43 23.16 2.50
CA GLN A 90 5.67 22.41 2.34
C GLN A 90 5.52 20.98 2.88
N HIS A 91 5.79 19.97 2.03
CA HIS A 91 5.52 18.56 2.37
C HIS A 91 6.75 17.74 2.83
N HIS A 92 7.93 18.37 2.88
CA HIS A 92 9.19 17.79 3.40
C HIS A 92 9.59 16.41 2.84
N LYS A 93 9.20 16.10 1.58
CA LYS A 93 9.57 14.89 0.83
C LYS A 93 9.51 13.62 1.71
N LYS A 94 10.63 12.88 1.83
CA LYS A 94 10.76 11.62 2.59
C LYS A 94 10.60 11.83 4.10
N ALA A 95 11.19 12.88 4.67
CA ALA A 95 11.08 13.17 6.10
C ALA A 95 9.62 13.39 6.52
N GLY A 96 8.85 14.14 5.72
CA GLY A 96 7.42 14.34 5.98
C GLY A 96 6.59 13.05 5.83
N ALA A 97 7.00 12.14 4.95
CA ALA A 97 6.33 10.85 4.78
C ALA A 97 6.59 9.94 6.00
N MET A 98 7.85 9.81 6.41
CA MET A 98 8.23 9.02 7.58
C MET A 98 7.57 9.51 8.86
N ASN A 99 7.55 10.82 9.09
CA ASN A 99 6.89 11.40 10.28
C ASN A 99 5.37 11.14 10.28
N ALA A 100 4.73 11.11 9.11
CA ALA A 100 3.32 10.76 9.02
C ALA A 100 3.08 9.28 9.33
N LEU A 101 3.91 8.38 8.79
CA LEU A 101 3.82 6.94 9.07
C LEU A 101 4.01 6.62 10.54
N VAL A 102 4.94 7.29 11.23
CA VAL A 102 5.12 7.17 12.70
C VAL A 102 3.83 7.54 13.44
N ARG A 103 3.20 8.67 13.09
CA ARG A 103 1.96 9.13 13.74
C ARG A 103 0.78 8.20 13.46
N VAL A 104 0.64 7.72 12.23
CA VAL A 104 -0.41 6.76 11.86
C VAL A 104 -0.21 5.43 12.60
N SER A 105 1.03 4.93 12.63
CA SER A 105 1.38 3.70 13.37
C SER A 105 1.05 3.82 14.86
N ALA A 106 1.37 4.96 15.49
CA ALA A 106 1.07 5.22 16.89
C ALA A 106 -0.43 5.12 17.23
N VAL A 107 -1.30 5.47 16.26
CA VAL A 107 -2.76 5.37 16.43
C VAL A 107 -3.29 3.97 16.12
N LEU A 108 -2.76 3.30 15.09
CA LEU A 108 -3.30 2.03 14.62
C LEU A 108 -2.81 0.82 15.42
N THR A 109 -1.51 0.75 15.74
CA THR A 109 -0.90 -0.43 16.38
C THR A 109 -0.02 -0.09 17.57
N ASN A 110 0.49 1.15 17.65
CA ASN A 110 1.35 1.65 18.72
C ASN A 110 2.58 0.75 19.00
N GLY A 111 3.24 0.30 17.93
CA GLY A 111 4.42 -0.57 18.04
C GLY A 111 5.61 0.13 18.72
N PRO A 112 6.35 -0.57 19.61
CA PRO A 112 7.49 0.01 20.35
C PRO A 112 8.75 0.17 19.48
N PHE A 113 8.83 -0.54 18.36
CA PHE A 113 9.95 -0.50 17.42
C PHE A 113 9.45 -0.21 16.01
N LEU A 114 10.26 0.51 15.23
CA LEU A 114 9.96 0.82 13.84
C LEU A 114 11.16 0.47 12.96
N LEU A 115 10.92 -0.40 11.98
CA LEU A 115 11.87 -0.71 10.93
C LEU A 115 11.53 0.11 9.68
N ASN A 116 12.47 0.92 9.21
CA ASN A 116 12.36 1.64 7.95
C ASN A 116 13.11 0.90 6.83
N LEU A 117 12.46 0.70 5.68
CA LEU A 117 13.05 0.08 4.49
C LEU A 117 12.78 0.93 3.25
N ASP A 118 13.77 1.01 2.36
CA ASP A 118 13.64 1.66 1.06
C ASP A 118 13.16 0.65 0.00
N CYS A 119 12.60 1.14 -1.11
CA CYS A 119 11.91 0.31 -2.12
C CYS A 119 12.85 -0.60 -2.94
N ASP A 120 14.15 -0.34 -2.91
CA ASP A 120 15.22 -1.13 -3.53
C ASP A 120 15.83 -2.17 -2.58
N HIS A 121 15.35 -2.24 -1.33
CA HIS A 121 15.79 -3.20 -0.32
C HIS A 121 14.71 -4.25 -0.05
N TYR A 122 15.12 -5.48 0.26
CA TYR A 122 14.24 -6.55 0.72
C TYR A 122 14.90 -7.33 1.86
N ILE A 123 14.09 -7.96 2.70
CA ILE A 123 14.58 -8.82 3.79
C ILE A 123 14.95 -10.18 3.19
N ASN A 124 16.24 -10.51 3.23
CA ASN A 124 16.75 -11.78 2.68
C ASN A 124 16.86 -12.91 3.72
N ASN A 125 16.79 -12.58 5.02
CA ASN A 125 16.84 -13.53 6.13
C ASN A 125 15.62 -13.32 7.04
N SER A 126 14.78 -14.36 7.17
CA SER A 126 13.58 -14.33 8.00
C SER A 126 13.87 -14.18 9.51
N LYS A 127 15.13 -14.35 9.94
CA LYS A 127 15.55 -14.17 11.33
C LYS A 127 16.00 -12.74 11.66
N ALA A 128 16.17 -11.87 10.67
CA ALA A 128 16.76 -10.54 10.86
C ALA A 128 16.03 -9.71 11.93
N LEU A 129 14.70 -9.77 11.96
CA LEU A 129 13.89 -9.07 12.96
C LEU A 129 14.11 -9.63 14.37
N ARG A 130 14.25 -10.95 14.51
CA ARG A 130 14.48 -11.61 15.80
C ARG A 130 15.89 -11.35 16.33
N GLU A 131 16.87 -11.23 15.45
CA GLU A 131 18.27 -10.94 15.81
C GLU A 131 18.47 -9.47 16.22
N ALA A 132 17.57 -8.58 15.82
CA ALA A 132 17.60 -7.15 16.19
C ALA A 132 16.95 -6.84 17.54
N MET A 133 16.30 -7.84 18.17
CA MET A 133 15.60 -7.74 19.46
C MET A 133 16.43 -8.35 20.59
#